data_AF-A0A951C430-F1
#
_entry.id   AF-A0A951C430-F1
#
_cell.length_a   1.000
_cell.length_b   1.000
_cell.length_c   1.000
_cell.angle_alpha   90.00
_cell.angle_beta   90.00
_cell.angle_gamma   90.00
#
_symmetry.space_group_name_H-M   'P 1'
#
loop_
_entity.id
_entity.type
_entity.pdbx_description
1 polymer ?
#
loop_
_entity_poly.entity_id
_entity_poly.type
_entity_poly.pdbx_seq_one_letter_code
_entity_poly.pdbx_strand_id
1 'polypeptide(L)' 'AGLEEVGDASVYGTLRRLFSGGALSSYVVPSEEGPHRKYYGLTARGRDQLAEMTKEWRDFADILQRLTARAGEAAA' A
#
# COMPACT_ATOMS: atom_id res chain seq x y z
N ALA A 1 -3.95 -14.46 4.49
CA ALA A 1 -2.52 -14.80 4.40
C ALA A 1 -1.81 -13.77 3.54
N GLY A 2 -0.58 -13.38 3.87
CA GLY A 2 0.29 -12.62 2.95
C GLY A 2 0.95 -11.35 3.49
N LEU A 3 0.65 -10.92 4.72
CA LEU A 3 1.34 -9.78 5.36
C LEU A 3 1.99 -10.15 6.71
N GLU A 4 2.04 -11.44 7.04
CA GLU A 4 2.56 -11.93 8.32
C GLU A 4 4.05 -11.60 8.55
N GLU A 5 4.83 -11.44 7.47
CA GLU A 5 6.26 -11.10 7.54
C GLU A 5 6.55 -9.59 7.48
N VAL A 6 5.52 -8.74 7.39
CA VAL A 6 5.71 -7.28 7.31
C VAL A 6 6.02 -6.72 8.70
N GLY A 7 7.31 -6.64 9.01
CA GLY A 7 7.80 -6.02 10.25
C GLY A 7 7.70 -4.49 10.27
N ASP A 8 7.75 -3.92 11.48
CA ASP A 8 7.65 -2.47 11.72
C ASP A 8 8.63 -1.64 10.88
N ALA A 9 9.88 -2.10 10.73
CA ALA A 9 10.90 -1.41 9.93
C ALA A 9 10.47 -1.24 8.46
N SER A 10 9.77 -2.24 7.90
CA SER A 10 9.23 -2.21 6.54
C SER A 10 8.07 -1.20 6.42
N VAL A 11 7.25 -1.07 7.45
CA VAL A 11 6.16 -0.09 7.52
C VAL A 11 6.72 1.33 7.60
N TYR A 12 7.61 1.61 8.56
CA TYR A 12 8.19 2.94 8.75
C TYR A 12 9.00 3.40 7.54
N GLY A 13 9.81 2.51 6.95
CA GLY A 13 10.57 2.81 5.74
C GLY A 13 9.67 3.14 4.55
N THR A 14 8.50 2.50 4.46
CA THR A 14 7.52 2.78 3.40
C THR A 14 6.80 4.10 3.63
N LEU A 15 6.30 4.36 4.85
CA LEU A 15 5.67 5.64 5.20
C LEU A 15 6.62 6.82 4.98
N ARG A 16 7.90 6.68 5.33
CA ARG A 16 8.91 7.71 5.09
C ARG A 16 9.09 8.00 3.60
N ARG A 17 9.19 6.97 2.77
CA ARG A 17 9.33 7.12 1.31
C ARG A 17 8.09 7.77 0.68
N LEU A 18 6.89 7.34 1.07
CA LEU A 18 5.64 7.90 0.56
C LEU A 18 5.44 9.36 0.99
N PHE A 19 5.82 9.71 2.22
CA PHE A 19 5.84 11.09 2.69
C PHE A 19 6.84 11.94 1.91
N SER A 20 8.10 11.50 1.78
CA SER A 20 9.13 12.21 1.00
C SER A 20 8.75 12.36 -0.48
N GLY A 21 7.99 11.41 -1.04
CA GLY A 21 7.46 11.48 -2.40
C GLY A 21 6.19 12.33 -2.58
N GLY A 22 5.70 12.97 -1.51
CA GLY A 22 4.53 13.84 -1.53
C GLY A 22 3.18 13.11 -1.61
N ALA A 23 3.16 11.79 -1.50
CA ALA A 23 1.92 11.01 -1.49
C ALA A 23 1.20 11.09 -0.12
N LEU A 24 1.96 11.31 0.95
CA LEU A 24 1.43 11.48 2.30
C LEU A 24 1.73 12.88 2.84
N SER A 25 0.78 13.39 3.62
CA SER A 25 0.97 14.45 4.59
C SER A 25 1.21 13.83 5.97
N SER A 26 1.75 14.60 6.91
CA SER A 26 1.88 14.15 8.29
C SER A 26 1.57 15.26 9.28
N TYR A 27 0.95 14.90 10.40
CA TYR A 27 0.74 15.78 11.53
C TYR A 27 1.06 15.04 12.83
N VAL A 28 1.45 15.80 13.84
CA VAL A 28 1.75 15.26 15.17
C VAL A 28 0.58 15.57 16.08
N VAL A 29 0.05 14.54 16.73
CA VAL A 29 -1.01 14.66 17.72
C VAL A 29 -0.37 14.54 19.10
N PRO A 30 -0.52 15.55 19.97
CA PRO A 30 -0.14 15.45 21.37
C PRO A 30 -0.86 14.27 22.03
N SER A 31 -0.14 13.55 22.88
CA SER A 31 -0.74 12.49 23.71
C SER A 31 -0.88 13.06 25.11
N GLU A 32 -2.01 12.81 25.78
CA GLU A 32 -2.21 13.21 27.18
C GLU A 32 -1.28 12.42 28.12
N GLU A 33 -0.96 11.18 27.76
CA GLU A 33 0.09 10.37 28.38
C GLU A 33 0.96 9.71 27.30
N GLY A 34 2.30 9.84 27.42
CA GLY A 34 3.27 9.21 26.52
C GLY A 34 3.76 10.07 25.34
N PRO A 35 4.60 9.51 24.44
CA PRO A 35 5.20 10.25 23.34
C PRO A 35 4.15 10.64 22.29
N HIS A 36 4.34 11.83 21.69
CA HIS A 36 3.47 12.30 20.63
C HIS A 36 3.43 11.34 19.45
N ARG A 37 2.25 11.17 18.86
CA ARG A 37 2.04 10.24 17.74
C ARG A 37 2.06 11.00 16.43
N LYS A 38 2.84 10.51 15.47
CA LYS A 38 2.85 11.03 14.11
C LYS A 38 1.84 10.27 13.27
N TYR A 39 0.83 10.99 12.77
CA TYR A 39 -0.19 10.46 11.88
C TYR A 39 0.12 10.85 10.44
N TYR A 40 -0.28 9.99 9.50
CA TYR A 40 -0.15 10.21 8.07
C TYR A 40 -1.52 10.21 7.42
N GLY A 41 -1.70 11.07 6.42
CA GLY A 41 -2.91 11.12 5.61
C GLY A 41 -2.58 11.32 4.13
N LEU A 42 -3.37 10.74 3.24
CA LEU A 42 -3.18 10.89 1.80
C LEU A 42 -3.34 12.35 1.37
N THR A 43 -2.39 12.83 0.56
CA THR A 43 -2.55 14.09 -0.18
C THR A 43 -3.48 13.88 -1.38
N ALA A 44 -3.83 14.95 -2.10
CA ALA A 44 -4.54 14.83 -3.38
C ALA A 44 -3.74 13.95 -4.37
N ARG A 45 -2.46 14.29 -4.57
CA ARG A 45 -1.51 13.48 -5.35
C ARG A 45 -1.44 12.03 -4.90
N GLY A 46 -1.43 11.78 -3.58
CA GLY A 46 -1.40 10.43 -3.04
C GLY A 46 -2.65 9.63 -3.36
N ARG A 47 -3.83 10.26 -3.39
CA ARG A 47 -5.08 9.62 -3.81
C ARG A 47 -5.06 9.28 -5.30
N ASP A 48 -4.58 10.19 -6.15
CA ASP A 48 -4.45 9.94 -7.59
C ASP A 48 -3.48 8.78 -7.85
N GLN A 49 -2.32 8.80 -7.19
CA GLN A 49 -1.34 7.71 -7.28
C GLN A 49 -1.91 6.37 -6.81
N LEU A 50 -2.65 6.36 -5.69
CA LEU A 50 -3.30 5.14 -5.20
C LEU A 50 -4.31 4.60 -6.21
N ALA A 51 -5.10 5.48 -6.84
CA ALA A 51 -6.09 5.08 -7.85
C ALA A 51 -5.41 4.42 -9.06
N GLU A 52 -4.36 5.03 -9.60
CA GLU A 52 -3.60 4.49 -10.73
C GLU A 52 -2.95 3.14 -10.38
N MET A 53 -2.21 3.06 -9.27
CA MET A 53 -1.58 1.81 -8.85
C MET A 53 -2.60 0.70 -8.57
N THR A 54 -3.77 1.05 -8.05
CA THR A 54 -4.86 0.08 -7.83
C THR A 54 -5.40 -0.45 -9.16
N LYS A 55 -5.54 0.42 -10.16
CA LYS A 55 -5.98 0.02 -11.49
C LYS A 55 -4.96 -0.91 -12.13
N GLU A 56 -3.68 -0.53 -12.14
CA GLU A 56 -2.59 -1.34 -12.68
C GLU A 56 -2.52 -2.72 -12.02
N TRP A 57 -2.65 -2.77 -10.69
CA TRP A 57 -2.66 -4.03 -9.96
C TRP A 57 -3.82 -4.94 -10.35
N ARG A 58 -5.03 -4.39 -10.51
CA ARG A 58 -6.20 -5.15 -10.96
C ARG A 58 -5.99 -5.71 -12.37
N ASP A 59 -5.53 -4.88 -13.29
CA ASP A 59 -5.24 -5.28 -14.66
C ASP A 59 -4.22 -6.44 -14.69
N PHE A 60 -3.17 -6.36 -13.86
CA PHE A 60 -2.18 -7.42 -13.72
C PHE A 60 -2.76 -8.71 -13.11
N ALA A 61 -3.54 -8.59 -12.03
CA ALA A 61 -4.16 -9.73 -11.36
C ALA A 61 -5.14 -10.47 -12.29
N ASP A 62 -5.92 -9.74 -13.06
CA ASP A 62 -6.86 -10.30 -14.05
C ASP A 62 -6.13 -11.12 -15.12
N ILE A 63 -4.99 -10.64 -15.61
CA ILE A 63 -4.16 -11.37 -16.57
C ILE A 63 -3.66 -12.67 -15.95
N LEU A 64 -3.09 -12.62 -14.74
CA LEU A 64 -2.61 -13.81 -14.05
C LEU A 64 -3.72 -14.83 -13.80
N GLN A 65 -4.90 -14.37 -13.38
CA GLN A 65 -6.05 -15.23 -13.12
C GLN A 65 -6.51 -15.96 -14.39
N ARG A 66 -6.50 -15.30 -15.55
CA ARG A 66 -6.82 -15.95 -16.83
C ARG A 66 -5.78 -16.99 -17.23
N LEU A 67 -4.49 -16.70 -17.01
CA LEU A 67 -3.40 -17.63 -17.34
C LEU A 67 -3.47 -18.89 -16.47
N THR A 68 -3.71 -18.76 -15.17
CA THR A 68 -3.80 -19.91 -14.26
C THR A 68 -5.07 -20.72 -14.46
N ALA A 69 -6.21 -20.08 -14.77
CA ALA A 69 -7.46 -20.79 -15.11
C ALA A 69 -7.29 -21.69 -16.34
N ARG A 70 -6.68 -21.18 -17.42
CA ARG A 70 -6.44 -21.94 -18.65
C ARG A 70 -5.46 -23.11 -18.45
N ALA A 71 -4.48 -22.96 -17.56
CA ALA A 71 -3.57 -24.05 -17.20
C ALA A 71 -4.30 -25.18 -16.45
N GLY A 72 -5.30 -24.85 -15.62
CA GLY A 72 -6.15 -25.83 -14.95
C GLY A 72 -7.05 -26.61 -15.92
N GLU A 73 -7.58 -25.94 -16.95
CA GLU A 73 -8.42 -26.58 -17.99
C GLU A 73 -7.63 -27.51 -18.92
N ALA A 74 -6.36 -27.19 -19.22
CA ALA A 74 -5.51 -28.04 -20.06
C ALA A 74 -4.94 -29.28 -19.33
N ALA A 75 -4.99 -29.28 -18.00
CA ALA A 75 -4.54 -30.38 -17.15
C ALA A 75 -5.68 -31.33 -16.72
N ALA A 76 -6.93 -31.02 -17.09
CA ALA A 76 -8.14 -31.83 -16.86
C ALA A 76 -8.57 -32.55 -18.14
#